data_AF-A0A226MN36-F1
#
_entry.id   AF-A0A226MN36-F1
#
_cell.length_a   1.000
_cell.length_b   1.000
_cell.length_c   1.000
_cell.angle_alpha   90.00
_cell.angle_beta   90.00
_cell.angle_gamma   90.00
#
_symmetry.space_group_name_H-M   'P 1'
#
loop_
_entity.id
_entity.type
_entity.pdbx_description
1 polymer ?
#
loop_
_entity_poly.entity_id
_entity_poly.type
_entity_poly.pdbx_seq_one_letter_code
_entity_poly.pdbx_strand_id
1 'polypeptide(L)'
;MRAAVCRLFLLLFLLLLLLLLPPPPAAAYFGLTGKEALTHFPSLGTSTNSAQGKAHMKQCDLLKLSRKQKRLCRREPGLAETLRDAIRLGIMECQFQFRSERWNCSLEGRTSLLKRGTR
;
A
#
# COMPACT_ATOMS: atom_id res chain seq x y z
N MET A 1 -42.88 9.56 38.79
CA MET A 1 -41.56 10.24 38.98
C MET A 1 -40.37 9.28 38.94
N ARG A 2 -40.39 8.14 39.65
CA ARG A 2 -39.26 7.17 39.70
C ARG A 2 -38.84 6.58 38.34
N ALA A 3 -39.79 6.30 37.44
CA ALA A 3 -39.51 5.76 36.12
C ALA A 3 -38.85 6.76 35.15
N ALA A 4 -39.14 8.06 35.30
CA ALA A 4 -38.54 9.11 34.46
C ALA A 4 -37.09 9.38 34.85
N VAL A 5 -36.80 9.36 36.16
CA VAL A 5 -35.43 9.46 36.70
C VAL A 5 -34.58 8.27 36.26
N CYS A 6 -35.14 7.06 36.26
CA CYS A 6 -34.47 5.86 35.79
C CYS A 6 -34.15 5.93 34.29
N ARG A 7 -35.08 6.40 33.46
CA ARG A 7 -34.85 6.59 32.01
C ARG A 7 -33.79 7.65 31.73
N LEU A 8 -33.81 8.78 32.44
CA LEU A 8 -32.83 9.85 32.27
C LEU A 8 -31.42 9.38 32.66
N PHE A 9 -31.30 8.61 33.74
CA PHE A 9 -30.03 8.03 34.17
C PHE A 9 -29.49 7.02 33.16
N LEU A 10 -30.36 6.17 32.59
CA LEU A 10 -29.99 5.21 31.55
C LEU A 10 -29.50 5.91 30.28
N LEU A 11 -30.16 7.00 29.86
CA LEU A 11 -29.74 7.80 28.70
C LEU A 11 -28.40 8.51 28.93
N LEU A 12 -28.20 9.10 30.11
CA LEU A 12 -26.93 9.73 30.49
C LEU A 12 -25.78 8.72 30.53
N PHE A 13 -26.02 7.53 31.08
CA PHE A 13 -25.03 6.46 31.13
C PHE A 13 -24.66 5.95 29.72
N LEU A 14 -25.65 5.80 28.83
CA LEU A 14 -25.43 5.34 27.46
C LEU A 14 -24.70 6.40 26.62
N LEU A 15 -24.98 7.68 26.83
CA LEU A 15 -24.29 8.79 26.17
C LEU A 15 -22.85 8.95 26.67
N LEU A 16 -22.60 8.74 27.96
CA LEU A 16 -21.25 8.68 28.54
C LEU A 16 -20.46 7.49 27.98
N LEU A 17 -21.09 6.30 27.85
CA LEU A 17 -20.48 5.12 27.25
C LEU A 17 -20.09 5.35 25.77
N LEU A 18 -20.94 6.06 25.02
CA LEU A 18 -20.67 6.42 23.63
C LEU A 18 -19.48 7.39 23.49
N LEU A 19 -19.33 8.32 24.44
CA LEU A 19 -18.22 9.29 24.50
C LEU A 19 -16.90 8.67 24.97
N LEU A 20 -16.96 7.61 25.79
CA LEU A 20 -15.81 6.85 26.27
C LEU A 20 -15.36 5.77 25.29
N LEU A 21 -16.13 5.51 24.23
CA LEU A 21 -15.73 4.54 23.21
C LEU A 21 -14.55 5.13 22.43
N PRO A 22 -13.35 4.51 22.48
CA PRO A 22 -12.23 5.01 21.71
C PRO A 22 -12.63 5.03 20.23
N PRO A 23 -12.29 6.09 19.47
CA PRO A 23 -12.52 6.10 18.03
C PRO A 23 -11.90 4.84 17.45
N PRO A 24 -12.56 4.16 16.48
CA PRO A 24 -11.97 3.01 15.82
C PRO A 24 -10.58 3.45 15.36
N PRO A 25 -9.53 2.65 15.62
CA PRO A 25 -8.19 3.05 15.26
C PRO A 25 -8.22 3.41 13.78
N ALA A 26 -7.91 4.67 13.48
CA ALA A 26 -7.46 5.08 12.15
C ALA A 26 -6.08 4.42 11.97
N ALA A 27 -6.10 3.09 11.86
CA ALA A 27 -4.96 2.29 11.50
C ALA A 27 -4.69 2.69 10.06
N ALA A 28 -3.64 3.49 9.86
CA ALA A 28 -3.02 3.63 8.56
C ALA A 28 -2.66 2.21 8.09
N TYR A 29 -3.54 1.64 7.27
CA TYR A 29 -3.48 0.25 6.84
C TYR A 29 -2.48 0.23 5.68
N PHE A 30 -1.19 0.21 5.99
CA PHE A 30 -0.13 0.21 4.98
C PHE A 30 -0.03 -1.11 4.18
N GLY A 31 -1.01 -2.01 4.25
CA GLY A 31 -0.96 -3.33 3.59
C GLY A 31 0.18 -4.25 4.05
N LEU A 32 1.09 -3.78 4.92
CA LEU A 32 2.25 -4.54 5.41
C LEU A 32 1.89 -5.59 6.46
N THR A 33 0.66 -5.58 6.97
CA THR A 33 0.09 -6.58 7.89
C THR A 33 -1.02 -7.42 7.27
N GLY A 34 -1.33 -7.20 5.98
CA GLY A 34 -2.32 -7.99 5.26
C GLY A 34 -1.77 -9.38 4.94
N LYS A 35 -2.50 -10.43 5.32
CA LYS A 35 -2.19 -11.80 4.90
C LYS A 35 -2.82 -12.18 3.55
N GLU A 36 -3.60 -11.27 2.97
CA GLU A 36 -4.24 -11.48 1.68
C GLU A 36 -3.46 -10.76 0.57
N ALA A 37 -3.09 -11.51 -0.46
CA ALA A 37 -2.43 -10.97 -1.63
C ALA A 37 -3.43 -10.12 -2.41
N LEU A 38 -3.18 -8.80 -2.51
CA LEU A 38 -4.09 -7.85 -3.16
C LEU A 38 -4.26 -8.02 -4.68
N THR A 39 -3.64 -9.01 -5.30
CA THR A 39 -3.83 -9.34 -6.71
C THR A 39 -3.48 -10.80 -6.95
N HIS A 40 -4.33 -11.51 -7.69
CA HIS A 40 -3.96 -12.77 -8.33
C HIS A 40 -2.74 -12.49 -9.21
N PHE A 41 -1.57 -12.97 -8.79
CA PHE A 41 -0.37 -12.89 -9.64
C PHE A 41 -0.72 -13.58 -10.96
N PRO A 42 -0.53 -12.93 -12.12
CA PRO A 42 -0.54 -13.67 -13.37
C PRO A 42 0.57 -14.70 -13.22
N SER A 43 0.19 -15.98 -13.21
CA SER A 43 1.15 -17.07 -13.20
C SER A 43 2.18 -16.81 -14.29
N LEU A 44 3.45 -16.99 -13.93
CA LEU A 44 4.62 -16.80 -14.76
C LEU A 44 4.51 -17.70 -16.00
N GLY A 45 3.78 -17.22 -17.00
CA GLY A 45 3.66 -17.87 -18.29
C GLY A 45 5.06 -17.90 -18.88
N THR A 46 5.66 -19.09 -18.91
CA THR A 46 6.95 -19.35 -19.55
C THR A 46 6.76 -19.18 -21.06
N SER A 47 6.71 -17.93 -21.54
CA SER A 47 6.67 -17.62 -22.96
C SER A 47 8.10 -17.60 -23.46
N THR A 48 8.55 -18.76 -23.96
CA THR A 48 9.90 -19.06 -24.46
C THR A 48 10.24 -18.39 -25.79
N ASN A 49 9.72 -17.19 -26.06
CA ASN A 49 10.05 -16.47 -27.28
C ASN A 49 11.27 -15.56 -27.03
N SER A 50 12.36 -15.81 -27.78
CA SER A 50 13.63 -15.07 -27.70
C SER A 50 13.48 -13.54 -27.87
N ALA A 51 12.42 -13.09 -28.54
CA ALA A 51 12.06 -11.68 -28.66
C ALA A 51 11.60 -11.06 -27.31
N GLN A 52 10.82 -11.80 -26.52
CA GLN A 52 10.39 -11.37 -25.18
C GLN A 52 11.57 -11.36 -24.19
N GLY A 53 12.52 -12.30 -24.31
CA GLY A 53 13.74 -12.29 -23.49
C GLY A 53 14.59 -11.03 -23.67
N LYS A 54 14.72 -10.51 -24.90
CA LYS A 54 15.42 -9.24 -25.16
C LYS A 54 14.66 -8.03 -24.63
N ALA A 55 13.32 -8.01 -24.77
CA ALA A 55 12.49 -6.94 -24.22
C ALA A 55 12.55 -6.87 -22.69
N HIS A 56 12.48 -8.03 -22.04
CA HIS A 56 12.57 -8.15 -20.58
C HIS A 56 13.91 -7.62 -20.02
N MET A 57 15.03 -7.95 -20.68
CA MET A 57 16.36 -7.42 -20.32
C MET A 57 16.39 -5.88 -20.34
N LYS A 58 15.81 -5.27 -21.39
CA LYS A 58 15.71 -3.80 -21.51
C LYS A 58 14.84 -3.21 -20.41
N GLN A 59 13.78 -3.90 -20.00
CA GLN A 59 12.87 -3.42 -18.95
C GLN A 59 13.56 -3.36 -17.58
N CYS A 60 14.37 -4.36 -17.24
CA CYS A 60 15.23 -4.32 -16.06
C CYS A 60 16.25 -3.18 -16.08
N ASP A 61 16.64 -2.69 -17.27
CA ASP A 61 17.59 -1.59 -17.41
C ASP A 61 16.97 -0.21 -17.18
N LEU A 62 15.66 -0.07 -17.45
CA LEU A 62 14.90 1.16 -17.19
C LEU A 62 14.64 1.39 -15.70
N LEU A 63 14.70 0.34 -14.88
CA LEU A 63 14.52 0.42 -13.43
C LEU A 63 15.82 0.88 -12.74
N LYS A 64 15.67 1.76 -11.73
CA LYS A 64 16.78 2.21 -10.86
C LYS A 64 17.13 1.13 -9.83
N LEU A 65 17.79 0.07 -10.28
CA LEU A 65 18.18 -1.08 -9.47
C LEU A 65 19.68 -1.09 -9.17
N SER A 66 20.07 -1.60 -7.99
CA SER A 66 21.47 -1.93 -7.71
C SER A 66 21.98 -3.03 -8.64
N ARG A 67 23.31 -3.18 -8.75
CA ARG A 67 23.92 -4.24 -9.59
C ARG A 67 23.42 -5.64 -9.22
N LYS A 68 23.26 -5.94 -7.94
CA LYS A 68 22.76 -7.24 -7.45
C LYS A 68 21.29 -7.44 -7.84
N GLN A 69 20.44 -6.43 -7.66
CA GLN A 69 19.02 -6.49 -8.04
C GLN A 69 18.84 -6.61 -9.55
N LYS A 70 19.64 -5.91 -10.36
CA LYS A 70 19.59 -6.02 -11.82
C LYS A 70 19.96 -7.42 -12.31
N ARG A 71 20.89 -8.11 -11.64
CA ARG A 71 21.19 -9.54 -11.91
C ARG A 71 20.01 -10.45 -11.62
N LEU A 72 19.27 -10.21 -10.53
CA LEU A 72 18.07 -10.97 -10.19
C LEU A 72 16.94 -10.71 -11.19
N CYS A 73 16.65 -9.43 -11.47
CA CYS A 73 15.67 -9.00 -12.46
C CYS A 73 15.88 -9.72 -13.79
N ARG A 74 17.11 -9.70 -14.31
CA ARG A 74 17.47 -10.33 -15.58
C ARG A 74 17.30 -11.85 -15.63
N ARG A 75 17.33 -12.55 -14.49
CA ARG A 75 17.20 -14.02 -14.41
C ARG A 75 15.74 -14.47 -14.50
N GLU A 76 14.80 -13.64 -14.06
CA GLU A 76 13.39 -14.00 -13.93
C GLU A 76 12.55 -13.21 -14.95
N PRO A 77 12.17 -13.80 -16.10
CA PRO A 77 11.32 -13.13 -17.08
C PRO A 77 9.97 -12.75 -16.46
N GLY A 78 9.54 -11.49 -16.61
CA GLY A 78 8.28 -10.99 -16.03
C GLY A 78 8.45 -10.24 -14.71
N LEU A 79 9.63 -10.32 -14.07
CA LEU A 79 9.88 -9.65 -12.80
C LEU A 79 9.89 -8.12 -12.96
N ALA A 80 10.41 -7.61 -14.08
CA ALA A 80 10.47 -6.17 -14.33
C ALA A 80 9.06 -5.55 -14.47
N GLU A 81 8.15 -6.24 -15.16
CA GLU A 81 6.74 -5.89 -15.33
C GLU A 81 6.06 -5.86 -13.95
N THR A 82 6.18 -6.97 -13.21
CA THR A 82 5.60 -7.13 -11.88
C THR A 82 6.08 -6.06 -10.91
N LEU A 83 7.38 -5.72 -10.92
CA LEU A 83 7.94 -4.65 -10.09
C LEU A 83 7.32 -3.29 -10.42
N ARG A 84 7.08 -3.00 -11.71
CA ARG A 84 6.44 -1.74 -12.11
C ARG A 84 5.00 -1.66 -11.63
N ASP A 85 4.26 -2.75 -11.74
CA ASP A 85 2.87 -2.83 -11.29
C ASP A 85 2.78 -2.70 -9.76
N ALA A 86 3.66 -3.38 -9.03
CA ALA A 86 3.75 -3.27 -7.58
C ALA A 86 4.06 -1.84 -7.12
N ILE A 87 5.01 -1.15 -7.79
CA ILE A 87 5.32 0.25 -7.51
C ILE A 87 4.08 1.13 -7.75
N ARG A 88 3.40 0.95 -8.89
CA ARG A 88 2.18 1.73 -9.22
C ARG A 88 1.09 1.53 -8.18
N LEU A 89 0.81 0.28 -7.80
CA LEU A 89 -0.19 -0.04 -6.79
C LEU A 89 0.16 0.58 -5.43
N GLY A 90 1.42 0.46 -5.01
CA GLY A 90 1.89 1.07 -3.76
C GLY A 90 1.75 2.59 -3.73
N ILE A 91 1.99 3.28 -4.86
CA ILE A 91 1.78 4.73 -4.95
C ILE A 91 0.29 5.09 -4.86
N MET A 92 -0.57 4.36 -5.57
CA MET A 92 -2.01 4.60 -5.54
C MET A 92 -2.58 4.44 -4.12
N GLU A 93 -2.17 3.38 -3.42
CA GLU A 93 -2.58 3.16 -2.04
C GLU A 93 -2.00 4.23 -1.10
N CYS A 94 -0.73 4.60 -1.27
CA CYS A 94 -0.12 5.65 -0.48
C CYS A 94 -0.85 6.99 -0.64
N GLN A 95 -1.20 7.37 -1.88
CA GLN A 95 -1.99 8.57 -2.15
C GLN A 95 -3.38 8.48 -1.54
N PHE A 96 -4.02 7.31 -1.61
CA PHE A 96 -5.33 7.09 -1.01
C PHE A 96 -5.30 7.24 0.51
N GLN A 97 -4.33 6.64 1.19
CA GLN A 97 -4.20 6.68 2.64
C GLN A 97 -3.84 8.08 3.14
N PHE A 98 -2.98 8.80 2.41
CA PHE A 98 -2.53 10.14 2.77
C PHE A 98 -3.35 11.27 2.12
N ARG A 99 -4.52 10.97 1.55
CA ARG A 99 -5.33 11.94 0.79
C ARG A 99 -5.73 13.19 1.58
N SER A 100 -5.84 13.07 2.89
CA SER A 100 -6.23 14.13 3.83
C SER A 100 -5.06 14.64 4.68
N GLU A 101 -3.85 14.14 4.45
CA GLU A 101 -2.65 14.56 5.16
C GLU A 101 -1.99 15.77 4.50
N ARG A 102 -1.15 16.49 5.27
CA ARG A 102 -0.35 17.62 4.73
C ARG A 102 0.54 17.21 3.57
N TRP A 103 0.99 15.96 3.58
CA TRP A 103 1.73 15.35 2.49
C TRP A 103 0.92 14.17 1.92
N ASN A 104 0.52 14.27 0.65
CA ASN A 104 -0.40 13.36 -0.02
C ASN A 104 0.29 12.26 -0.85
N CYS A 105 1.55 11.93 -0.55
CA CYS A 105 2.33 10.96 -1.31
C CYS A 105 2.55 11.28 -2.80
N SER A 106 2.45 12.55 -3.22
CA SER A 106 2.73 12.97 -4.60
C SER A 106 4.19 12.71 -4.99
N LEU A 107 4.40 12.16 -6.19
CA LEU A 107 5.73 11.88 -6.76
C LEU A 107 6.33 13.05 -7.55
N GLU A 108 5.61 14.17 -7.68
CA GLU A 108 6.05 15.32 -8.46
C GLU A 108 7.45 15.78 -8.00
N GLY A 109 8.44 15.63 -8.87
CA GLY A 109 9.84 15.97 -8.59
C GLY A 109 10.59 15.07 -7.59
N ARG A 110 9.98 14.01 -7.05
CA ARG A 110 10.61 13.13 -6.04
C ARG A 110 10.86 11.73 -6.59
N THR A 111 12.11 11.48 -7.00
CA THR A 111 12.53 10.14 -7.43
C THR A 111 12.85 9.17 -6.28
N SER A 112 12.89 9.67 -5.04
CA SER A 112 13.19 8.88 -3.84
C SER A 112 12.43 9.43 -2.63
N LEU A 113 11.27 8.85 -2.32
CA LEU A 113 10.44 9.26 -1.18
C LEU A 113 11.13 8.99 0.17
N LEU A 114 11.79 7.84 0.30
CA LEU A 114 12.36 7.34 1.57
C LEU A 114 13.83 7.74 1.80
N LYS A 115 14.38 8.66 1.01
CA LYS A 115 15.80 9.04 1.12
C LYS A 115 16.09 9.83 2.40
N ARG A 116 15.10 10.52 2.96
CA ARG A 116 15.11 10.96 4.36
C ARG A 116 14.24 9.99 5.14
N GLY A 117 14.73 9.54 6.29
CA GLY A 117 13.91 8.79 7.24
C GLY A 117 12.86 9.73 7.86
N THR A 118 11.75 9.90 7.16
CA THR A 118 10.54 10.53 7.70
C THR A 118 9.57 9.42 8.07
N ARG A 119 9.02 9.49 9.27
CA ARG A 119 7.97 8.58 9.74
C ARG A 119 6.66 8.88 9.03
#